data_AF-A0A096MGF0-F1
#
_entry.id   AF-A0A096MGF0-F1
#
_cell.length_a   1.000
_cell.length_b   1.000
_cell.length_c   1.000
_cell.angle_alpha   90.00
_cell.angle_beta   90.00
_cell.angle_gamma   90.00
#
_symmetry.space_group_name_H-M   'P 1'
#
loop_
_entity.id
_entity.type
_entity.pdbx_description
1 polymer ?
#
loop_
_entity_poly.entity_id
_entity_poly.type
_entity_poly.pdbx_seq_one_letter_code
_entity_poly.pdbx_strand_id
1 'polypeptide(L)'
;SHKPRLFIRSLQTMRALSGSCLHIPCNFGIKPQELEDENPIYGIWIKSDLRFATAPQNVVFNSSKSVNIFQMNIVGNLRARDCTTLFSNLQANQTDVYYFRMENGRFMSTASCNPIRIEVEDSPWTPTINISAGDLKEHQSVTVTCSAFTPCPHSPPELTLNLQQDSLRQTEKNTDGTFTTKIQETITLSDTHDGYNIRCSARYPVIGGNKTAETEVTLSVSYAPKYTSASISPSGLVSAGSWVELSCSSRAKPPIRSFTWFRNSKHGAVKVAVGQVYRLQMTNMTDLRSYYCEAENILGRQTSKWCDLK
;
A
#
# COMPACT_ATOMS: atom_id res chain seq x y z
N SER A 1 9.70 -33.29 33.18
CA SER A 1 8.99 -32.29 32.36
C SER A 1 7.71 -32.91 31.80
N HIS A 2 6.55 -32.48 32.31
CA HIS A 2 5.25 -33.09 31.97
C HIS A 2 4.82 -32.57 30.59
N LYS A 3 4.94 -33.38 29.53
CA LYS A 3 4.45 -32.99 28.18
C LYS A 3 2.92 -32.81 28.24
N PRO A 4 2.36 -31.68 27.77
CA PRO A 4 0.92 -31.41 27.81
C PRO A 4 0.13 -32.46 27.01
N ARG A 5 -1.10 -32.77 27.46
CA ARG A 5 -2.00 -33.73 26.79
C ARG A 5 -2.65 -33.15 25.54
N LEU A 6 -2.87 -31.83 25.52
CA LEU A 6 -3.35 -31.07 24.37
C LEU A 6 -2.45 -29.85 24.17
N PHE A 7 -2.08 -29.57 22.93
CA PHE A 7 -1.41 -28.34 22.53
C PHE A 7 -1.99 -27.85 21.20
N ILE A 8 -1.97 -26.54 20.99
CA ILE A 8 -2.40 -25.93 19.73
C ILE A 8 -1.21 -25.29 19.00
N ARG A 9 -1.29 -25.31 17.68
CA ARG A 9 -0.40 -24.64 16.73
C ARG A 9 -1.23 -23.54 16.07
N SER A 10 -0.98 -22.31 16.51
CA SER A 10 -1.64 -21.09 16.03
C SER A 10 -0.67 -19.92 16.21
N LEU A 11 -1.05 -18.75 15.68
CA LEU A 11 -0.36 -17.50 15.97
C LEU A 11 -0.56 -17.13 17.44
N GLN A 12 0.53 -16.82 18.14
CA GLN A 12 0.47 -16.50 19.57
C GLN A 12 -0.25 -15.18 19.85
N THR A 13 -0.13 -14.21 18.94
CA THR A 13 -0.85 -12.93 19.03
C THR A 13 -1.50 -12.64 17.69
N MET A 14 -2.76 -12.23 17.71
CA MET A 14 -3.55 -11.86 16.55
C MET A 14 -4.26 -10.55 16.81
N ARG A 15 -4.37 -9.72 15.77
CA ARG A 15 -5.04 -8.42 15.84
C ARG A 15 -6.32 -8.47 15.04
N ALA A 16 -7.37 -7.87 15.58
CA ALA A 16 -8.69 -7.78 14.98
C ALA A 16 -9.21 -6.35 15.03
N LEU A 17 -10.13 -6.02 14.13
CA LEU A 17 -10.78 -4.72 14.10
C LEU A 17 -12.10 -4.80 14.85
N SER A 18 -12.33 -3.86 15.74
CA SER A 18 -13.58 -3.72 16.48
C SER A 18 -14.74 -3.52 15.51
N GLY A 19 -15.74 -4.41 15.60
CA GLY A 19 -16.89 -4.53 14.72
C GLY A 19 -16.68 -5.49 13.53
N SER A 20 -15.48 -6.07 13.34
CA SER A 20 -15.21 -7.05 12.28
C SER A 20 -15.23 -8.49 12.82
N CYS A 21 -14.72 -9.43 12.02
CA CYS A 21 -14.37 -10.78 12.48
C CYS A 21 -12.84 -10.94 12.67
N LEU A 22 -12.44 -12.13 13.09
CA LEU A 22 -11.08 -12.64 13.10
C LEU A 22 -11.10 -14.12 12.73
N HIS A 23 -10.28 -14.50 11.75
CA HIS A 23 -10.08 -15.90 11.39
C HIS A 23 -8.87 -16.46 12.15
N ILE A 24 -9.10 -17.37 13.10
CA ILE A 24 -8.07 -17.97 13.96
C ILE A 24 -7.58 -19.28 13.34
N PRO A 25 -6.43 -19.31 12.63
CA PRO A 25 -5.86 -20.56 12.13
C PRO A 25 -5.42 -21.42 13.31
N CYS A 26 -5.92 -22.64 13.42
CA CYS A 26 -5.64 -23.48 14.58
C CYS A 26 -5.58 -24.95 14.18
N ASN A 27 -4.47 -25.61 14.51
CA ASN A 27 -4.37 -27.06 14.49
C ASN A 27 -3.95 -27.56 15.86
N PHE A 28 -4.48 -28.70 16.30
CA PHE A 28 -4.15 -29.23 17.62
C PHE A 28 -3.47 -30.59 17.57
N GLY A 29 -2.65 -30.85 18.58
CA GLY A 29 -2.00 -32.13 18.79
C GLY A 29 -2.44 -32.74 20.12
N ILE A 30 -2.74 -34.03 20.06
CA ILE A 30 -3.07 -34.88 21.20
C ILE A 30 -2.11 -36.07 21.26
N LYS A 31 -1.99 -36.69 22.43
CA LYS A 31 -1.24 -37.94 22.54
C LYS A 31 -2.02 -39.09 21.90
N PRO A 32 -1.33 -40.11 21.34
CA PRO A 32 -1.90 -41.01 20.33
C PRO A 32 -2.97 -42.01 20.79
N GLN A 33 -3.42 -41.98 22.05
CA GLN A 33 -4.30 -43.01 22.63
C GLN A 33 -5.57 -42.44 23.28
N GLU A 34 -5.95 -41.19 23.00
CA GLU A 34 -6.94 -40.46 23.81
C GLU A 34 -8.23 -40.06 23.07
N LEU A 35 -8.42 -40.42 21.79
CA LEU A 35 -9.70 -40.14 21.09
C LEU A 35 -10.52 -41.42 20.94
N GLU A 36 -11.80 -41.31 21.31
CA GLU A 36 -12.83 -42.31 21.06
C GLU A 36 -13.55 -41.92 19.75
N ASP A 37 -13.43 -42.75 18.72
CA ASP A 37 -13.93 -42.45 17.37
C ASP A 37 -15.46 -42.32 17.30
N GLU A 38 -16.20 -43.02 18.17
CA GLU A 38 -17.66 -42.94 18.20
C GLU A 38 -18.19 -41.67 18.90
N ASN A 39 -17.41 -41.10 19.83
CA ASN A 39 -17.86 -39.93 20.59
C ASN A 39 -17.68 -38.65 19.78
N PRO A 40 -18.64 -37.71 19.82
CA PRO A 40 -18.45 -36.39 19.21
C PRO A 40 -17.25 -35.66 19.83
N ILE A 41 -16.61 -34.80 19.03
CA ILE A 41 -15.54 -33.91 19.50
C ILE A 41 -16.12 -32.51 19.65
N TYR A 42 -15.98 -31.96 20.85
CA TYR A 42 -16.37 -30.59 21.15
C TYR A 42 -15.16 -29.71 21.34
N GLY A 43 -15.18 -28.53 20.73
CA GLY A 43 -14.19 -27.48 20.90
C GLY A 43 -14.77 -26.34 21.73
N ILE A 44 -13.98 -25.87 22.69
CA ILE A 44 -14.36 -24.85 23.65
C ILE A 44 -13.28 -23.77 23.69
N TRP A 45 -13.70 -22.51 23.72
CA TRP A 45 -12.81 -21.36 23.94
C TRP A 45 -13.07 -20.77 25.32
N ILE A 46 -11.98 -20.54 26.06
CA ILE A 46 -11.99 -20.01 27.43
C ILE A 46 -11.13 -18.74 27.45
N LYS A 47 -11.64 -17.67 28.07
CA LYS A 47 -10.99 -16.34 28.15
C LYS A 47 -10.36 -16.12 29.54
N SER A 48 -9.28 -15.35 29.61
CA SER A 48 -8.56 -14.91 30.82
C SER A 48 -7.91 -16.02 31.66
N ASP A 49 -8.70 -16.98 32.16
CA ASP A 49 -8.26 -18.05 33.06
C ASP A 49 -8.77 -19.42 32.59
N LEU A 50 -7.83 -20.34 32.42
CA LEU A 50 -8.00 -21.69 31.88
C LEU A 50 -8.84 -22.65 32.75
N ARG A 51 -9.15 -22.29 34.00
CA ARG A 51 -9.85 -23.15 34.96
C ARG A 51 -11.34 -23.33 34.64
N PHE A 52 -11.62 -24.28 33.74
CA PHE A 52 -12.98 -24.58 33.25
C PHE A 52 -14.01 -24.86 34.36
N ALA A 53 -13.67 -25.66 35.39
CA ALA A 53 -14.64 -26.08 36.41
C ALA A 53 -14.93 -25.02 37.48
N THR A 54 -13.93 -24.20 37.83
CA THR A 54 -14.03 -23.22 38.92
C THR A 54 -14.29 -21.80 38.43
N ALA A 55 -14.21 -21.56 37.12
CA ALA A 55 -14.48 -20.27 36.49
C ALA A 55 -15.35 -20.43 35.22
N PRO A 56 -16.58 -20.96 35.33
CA PRO A 56 -17.45 -21.18 34.17
C PRO A 56 -17.80 -19.90 33.40
N GLN A 57 -17.74 -18.73 34.04
CA GLN A 57 -17.95 -17.42 33.42
C GLN A 57 -16.94 -17.08 32.32
N ASN A 58 -15.78 -17.75 32.31
CA ASN A 58 -14.73 -17.55 31.32
C ASN A 58 -14.94 -18.37 30.04
N VAL A 59 -15.93 -19.28 30.02
CA VAL A 59 -16.25 -20.08 28.85
C VAL A 59 -17.06 -19.25 27.87
N VAL A 60 -16.40 -18.77 26.81
CA VAL A 60 -17.00 -17.82 25.87
C VAL A 60 -17.68 -18.50 24.68
N PHE A 61 -17.22 -19.70 24.33
CA PHE A 61 -17.77 -20.53 23.28
C PHE A 61 -17.61 -22.01 23.61
N ASN A 62 -18.65 -22.80 23.33
CA ASN A 62 -18.67 -24.25 23.42
C ASN A 62 -19.51 -24.81 22.27
N SER A 63 -18.89 -25.63 21.42
CA SER A 63 -19.57 -26.19 20.23
C SER A 63 -20.67 -27.21 20.55
N SER A 64 -20.77 -27.71 21.79
CA SER A 64 -21.90 -28.55 22.23
C SER A 64 -23.17 -27.75 22.54
N LYS A 65 -23.05 -26.43 22.73
CA LYS A 65 -24.16 -25.55 23.11
C LYS A 65 -24.69 -24.77 21.92
N SER A 66 -26.01 -24.60 21.87
CA SER A 66 -26.67 -23.78 20.85
C SER A 66 -26.52 -22.27 21.09
N VAL A 67 -26.30 -21.86 22.35
CA VAL A 67 -26.16 -20.45 22.74
C VAL A 67 -24.80 -20.26 23.40
N ASN A 68 -24.05 -19.28 22.89
CA ASN A 68 -22.71 -18.92 23.36
C ASN A 68 -22.64 -17.43 23.66
N ILE A 69 -21.71 -17.04 24.53
CA ILE A 69 -21.52 -15.63 24.94
C ILE A 69 -20.95 -14.85 23.76
N PHE A 70 -19.95 -15.41 23.08
CA PHE A 70 -19.32 -14.81 21.91
C PHE A 70 -19.77 -15.50 20.63
N GLN A 71 -19.87 -14.72 19.56
CA GLN A 71 -20.21 -15.22 18.22
C GLN A 71 -18.98 -15.87 17.59
N MET A 72 -18.67 -17.09 18.00
CA MET A 72 -17.60 -17.89 17.43
C MET A 72 -18.18 -19.11 16.71
N ASN A 73 -17.48 -19.60 15.70
CA ASN A 73 -17.82 -20.84 15.02
C ASN A 73 -16.55 -21.59 14.61
N ILE A 74 -16.46 -22.87 14.96
CA ILE A 74 -15.35 -23.71 14.49
C ILE A 74 -15.66 -24.12 13.06
N VAL A 75 -14.91 -23.55 12.12
CA VAL A 75 -15.02 -23.83 10.69
C VAL A 75 -14.13 -25.01 10.27
N GLY A 76 -13.10 -25.30 11.07
CA GLY A 76 -12.19 -26.43 10.87
C GLY A 76 -12.81 -27.78 11.23
N ASN A 77 -12.28 -28.84 10.62
CA ASN A 77 -12.69 -30.21 10.96
C ASN A 77 -11.90 -30.74 12.17
N LEU A 78 -12.56 -30.79 13.34
CA LEU A 78 -11.96 -31.27 14.58
C LEU A 78 -11.45 -32.72 14.50
N ARG A 79 -12.06 -33.60 13.70
CA ARG A 79 -11.57 -34.97 13.47
C ARG A 79 -10.25 -34.98 12.70
N ALA A 80 -10.09 -34.04 11.78
CA ALA A 80 -8.84 -33.81 11.06
C ALA A 80 -7.81 -33.00 11.89
N ARG A 81 -8.09 -32.77 13.19
CA ARG A 81 -7.29 -31.98 14.12
C ARG A 81 -7.20 -30.49 13.79
N ASP A 82 -8.16 -30.00 13.03
CA ASP A 82 -8.30 -28.61 12.63
C ASP A 82 -9.32 -27.92 13.54
N CYS A 83 -8.82 -27.01 14.39
CA CYS A 83 -9.59 -26.19 15.33
C CYS A 83 -9.82 -24.77 14.81
N THR A 84 -9.62 -24.53 13.52
CA THR A 84 -9.76 -23.20 12.92
C THR A 84 -11.12 -22.61 13.25
N THR A 85 -11.11 -21.42 13.83
CA THR A 85 -12.30 -20.78 14.39
C THR A 85 -12.49 -19.40 13.79
N LEU A 86 -13.70 -19.13 13.31
CA LEU A 86 -14.15 -17.79 12.93
C LEU A 86 -14.76 -17.12 14.17
N PHE A 87 -14.17 -16.01 14.60
CA PHE A 87 -14.72 -15.16 15.65
C PHE A 87 -15.34 -13.95 14.97
N SER A 88 -16.65 -13.77 15.06
CA SER A 88 -17.39 -12.67 14.45
C SER A 88 -17.75 -11.60 15.47
N ASN A 89 -17.98 -10.37 14.99
CA ASN A 89 -18.43 -9.24 15.80
C ASN A 89 -17.53 -8.96 17.02
N LEU A 90 -16.21 -8.90 16.80
CA LEU A 90 -15.29 -8.62 17.89
C LEU A 90 -15.47 -7.19 18.41
N GLN A 91 -15.42 -7.03 19.73
CA GLN A 91 -15.55 -5.76 20.42
C GLN A 91 -14.24 -5.44 21.16
N ALA A 92 -13.92 -4.16 21.35
CA ALA A 92 -12.67 -3.74 21.99
C ALA A 92 -12.44 -4.38 23.38
N ASN A 93 -13.51 -4.57 24.17
CA ASN A 93 -13.48 -5.20 25.49
C ASN A 93 -13.26 -6.74 25.47
N GLN A 94 -13.19 -7.34 24.28
CA GLN A 94 -12.86 -8.74 24.08
C GLN A 94 -11.36 -8.97 23.86
N THR A 95 -10.53 -7.93 23.94
CA THR A 95 -9.07 -8.09 24.03
C THR A 95 -8.69 -8.92 25.24
N ASP A 96 -8.09 -10.09 25.02
CA ASP A 96 -7.65 -11.00 26.09
C ASP A 96 -6.80 -12.16 25.57
N VAL A 97 -6.40 -13.03 26.48
CA VAL A 97 -5.80 -14.33 26.28
C VAL A 97 -6.90 -15.40 26.26
N TYR A 98 -6.86 -16.24 25.23
CA TYR A 98 -7.80 -17.31 24.99
C TYR A 98 -7.10 -18.67 24.97
N TYR A 99 -7.79 -19.66 25.53
CA TYR A 99 -7.33 -21.04 25.63
C TYR A 99 -8.31 -21.94 24.89
N PHE A 100 -7.78 -22.83 24.05
CA PHE A 100 -8.57 -23.86 23.40
C PHE A 100 -8.66 -25.09 24.32
N ARG A 101 -9.86 -25.62 24.48
CA ARG A 101 -10.16 -26.86 25.19
C ARG A 101 -10.89 -27.81 24.25
N MET A 102 -10.55 -29.10 24.36
CA MET A 102 -11.21 -30.17 23.63
C MET A 102 -11.82 -31.17 24.59
N GLU A 103 -13.04 -31.60 24.26
CA GLU A 103 -13.74 -32.67 24.96
C GLU A 103 -14.16 -33.75 23.97
N ASN A 104 -13.87 -35.01 24.29
CA ASN A 104 -14.25 -36.19 23.52
C ASN A 104 -14.42 -37.37 24.48
N GLY A 105 -15.66 -37.70 24.83
CA GLY A 105 -15.95 -38.73 25.83
C GLY A 105 -15.26 -38.45 27.17
N ARG A 106 -14.35 -39.34 27.58
CA ARG A 106 -13.55 -39.20 28.82
C ARG A 106 -12.36 -38.26 28.67
N PHE A 107 -11.96 -37.94 27.44
CA PHE A 107 -10.87 -37.04 27.19
C PHE A 107 -11.32 -35.59 27.33
N MET A 108 -10.73 -34.89 28.30
CA MET A 108 -11.06 -33.51 28.64
C MET A 108 -9.77 -32.76 28.93
N SER A 109 -9.31 -31.90 28.02
CA SER A 109 -8.01 -31.25 28.15
C SER A 109 -8.02 -29.82 27.59
N THR A 110 -7.28 -28.93 28.25
CA THR A 110 -7.11 -27.53 27.86
C THR A 110 -5.66 -27.30 27.43
N ALA A 111 -5.46 -26.62 26.31
CA ALA A 111 -4.15 -26.26 25.78
C ALA A 111 -3.54 -25.08 26.55
N SER A 112 -3.07 -25.33 27.77
CA SER A 112 -2.54 -24.28 28.66
C SER A 112 -1.18 -23.72 28.26
N CYS A 113 -0.36 -24.49 27.53
CA CYS A 113 0.99 -24.08 27.15
C CYS A 113 1.05 -23.15 25.93
N ASN A 114 -0.03 -23.09 25.15
CA ASN A 114 -0.09 -22.32 23.90
C ASN A 114 -1.37 -21.49 23.83
N PRO A 115 -1.59 -20.55 24.76
CA PRO A 115 -2.70 -19.62 24.61
C PRO A 115 -2.49 -18.70 23.41
N ILE A 116 -3.59 -18.17 22.88
CA ILE A 116 -3.57 -17.10 21.90
C ILE A 116 -3.95 -15.78 22.58
N ARG A 117 -3.29 -14.69 22.22
CA ARG A 117 -3.67 -13.33 22.60
C ARG A 117 -4.40 -12.70 21.42
N ILE A 118 -5.61 -12.21 21.66
CA ILE A 118 -6.39 -11.46 20.67
C ILE A 118 -6.41 -10.01 21.12
N GLU A 119 -5.95 -9.11 20.25
CA GLU A 119 -5.95 -7.68 20.46
C GLU A 119 -6.96 -7.05 19.50
N VAL A 120 -7.99 -6.41 20.07
CA VAL A 120 -9.05 -5.77 19.29
C VAL A 120 -8.83 -4.27 19.30
N GLU A 121 -8.60 -3.71 18.13
CA GLU A 121 -8.33 -2.29 17.94
C GLU A 121 -9.52 -1.60 17.30
N ASP A 122 -9.77 -0.34 17.67
CA ASP A 122 -10.83 0.45 17.04
C ASP A 122 -10.39 1.09 15.72
N SER A 123 -9.10 1.38 15.56
CA SER A 123 -8.56 2.00 14.36
C SER A 123 -8.30 0.96 13.26
N PRO A 124 -8.78 1.19 12.02
CA PRO A 124 -8.48 0.33 10.88
C PRO A 124 -6.99 0.38 10.52
N TRP A 125 -6.47 -0.70 9.93
CA TRP A 125 -5.07 -0.72 9.48
C TRP A 125 -4.88 0.11 8.22
N THR A 126 -3.89 1.00 8.29
CA THR A 126 -3.44 1.79 7.15
C THR A 126 -2.90 0.89 6.04
N PRO A 127 -3.38 1.03 4.79
CA PRO A 127 -2.82 0.30 3.67
C PRO A 127 -1.37 0.73 3.41
N THR A 128 -0.64 -0.09 2.67
CA THR A 128 0.73 0.18 2.23
C THR A 128 0.78 0.29 0.72
N ILE A 129 1.56 1.23 0.20
CA ILE A 129 1.84 1.38 -1.23
C ILE A 129 3.28 0.99 -1.49
N ASN A 130 3.48 0.01 -2.37
CA ASN A 130 4.78 -0.43 -2.85
C ASN A 130 4.87 -0.19 -4.35
N ILE A 131 5.96 0.42 -4.80
CA ILE A 131 6.26 0.64 -6.22
C ILE A 131 7.38 -0.34 -6.60
N SER A 132 7.25 -1.03 -7.73
CA SER A 132 8.18 -2.09 -8.16
C SER A 132 9.62 -1.60 -8.45
N ALA A 133 9.85 -0.29 -8.47
CA ALA A 133 11.14 0.32 -8.72
C ALA A 133 11.43 1.43 -7.69
N GLY A 134 12.71 1.60 -7.33
CA GLY A 134 13.16 2.70 -6.47
C GLY A 134 13.35 4.00 -7.25
N ASP A 135 14.29 4.00 -8.21
CA ASP A 135 14.55 5.18 -9.05
C ASP A 135 13.57 5.22 -10.23
N LEU A 136 12.65 6.18 -10.18
CA LEU A 136 11.58 6.34 -11.18
C LEU A 136 12.03 7.24 -12.33
N LYS A 137 11.91 6.75 -13.57
CA LYS A 137 12.29 7.48 -14.79
C LYS A 137 11.16 7.52 -15.82
N GLU A 138 11.15 8.56 -16.65
CA GLU A 138 10.23 8.65 -17.80
C GLU A 138 10.33 7.41 -18.71
N HIS A 139 9.18 7.00 -19.27
CA HIS A 139 8.99 5.82 -20.13
C HIS A 139 9.19 4.46 -19.45
N GLN A 140 9.49 4.43 -18.15
CA GLN A 140 9.55 3.20 -17.38
C GLN A 140 8.13 2.74 -17.00
N SER A 141 7.83 1.47 -17.24
CA SER A 141 6.62 0.85 -16.70
C SER A 141 6.89 0.31 -15.30
N VAL A 142 6.07 0.72 -14.33
CA VAL A 142 6.18 0.31 -12.93
C VAL A 142 4.83 -0.21 -12.44
N THR A 143 4.87 -1.20 -11.56
CA THR A 143 3.67 -1.72 -10.92
C THR A 143 3.53 -1.09 -9.53
N VAL A 144 2.42 -0.41 -9.32
CA VAL A 144 1.99 0.14 -8.04
C VAL A 144 1.10 -0.89 -7.37
N THR A 145 1.54 -1.37 -6.21
CA THR A 145 0.79 -2.33 -5.39
C THR A 145 0.29 -1.64 -4.14
N CYS A 146 -1.03 -1.58 -3.96
CA CYS A 146 -1.59 -1.26 -2.66
C CYS A 146 -1.98 -2.54 -1.94
N SER A 147 -1.65 -2.65 -0.65
CA SER A 147 -1.99 -3.81 0.17
C SER A 147 -2.49 -3.44 1.56
N ALA A 148 -3.45 -4.22 2.06
CA ALA A 148 -4.02 -4.07 3.39
C ALA A 148 -4.12 -5.42 4.11
N PHE A 149 -3.97 -5.38 5.43
CA PHE A 149 -4.10 -6.55 6.29
C PHE A 149 -5.55 -7.04 6.31
N THR A 150 -5.76 -8.35 6.18
CA THR A 150 -7.08 -8.95 6.06
C THR A 150 -7.31 -9.95 7.18
N PRO A 151 -7.84 -9.54 8.35
CA PRO A 151 -8.12 -10.46 9.46
C PRO A 151 -9.26 -11.44 9.12
N CYS A 152 -10.06 -11.12 8.09
CA CYS A 152 -11.23 -11.87 7.66
C CYS A 152 -11.19 -12.16 6.16
N PRO A 153 -10.79 -13.36 5.73
CA PRO A 153 -10.77 -13.71 4.30
C PRO A 153 -12.17 -13.72 3.67
N HIS A 154 -13.24 -13.97 4.45
CA HIS A 154 -14.62 -13.93 3.97
C HIS A 154 -15.22 -12.51 3.89
N SER A 155 -14.56 -11.52 4.50
CA SER A 155 -14.98 -10.13 4.48
C SER A 155 -13.74 -9.22 4.34
N PRO A 156 -13.05 -9.29 3.20
CA PRO A 156 -11.82 -8.54 2.97
C PRO A 156 -12.10 -7.03 2.83
N PRO A 157 -11.10 -6.17 3.08
CA PRO A 157 -11.25 -4.73 2.86
C PRO A 157 -11.47 -4.40 1.38
N GLU A 158 -12.33 -3.42 1.12
CA GLU A 158 -12.47 -2.79 -0.19
C GLU A 158 -11.29 -1.83 -0.39
N LEU A 159 -10.39 -2.19 -1.31
CA LEU A 159 -9.28 -1.33 -1.71
C LEU A 159 -9.67 -0.45 -2.89
N THR A 160 -9.31 0.83 -2.81
CA THR A 160 -9.38 1.77 -3.93
C THR A 160 -8.01 2.42 -4.15
N LEU A 161 -7.63 2.55 -5.42
CA LEU A 161 -6.40 3.18 -5.86
C LEU A 161 -6.77 4.28 -6.84
N ASN A 162 -6.19 5.47 -6.72
CA ASN A 162 -6.49 6.60 -7.60
C ASN A 162 -5.82 6.51 -8.99
N LEU A 163 -5.52 5.30 -9.47
CA LEU A 163 -4.85 4.98 -10.73
C LEU A 163 -5.75 4.04 -11.56
N GLN A 164 -6.83 4.58 -12.17
CA GLN A 164 -7.82 3.81 -12.96
C GLN A 164 -8.48 2.59 -12.27
N GLN A 165 -9.50 2.01 -12.92
CA GLN A 165 -10.63 1.32 -12.28
C GLN A 165 -10.70 -0.20 -12.52
N ASP A 166 -9.76 -0.80 -13.26
CA ASP A 166 -9.91 -2.19 -13.76
C ASP A 166 -8.96 -3.19 -13.08
N SER A 167 -8.33 -2.79 -11.97
CA SER A 167 -7.44 -3.69 -11.24
C SER A 167 -8.20 -4.71 -10.40
N LEU A 168 -7.89 -5.98 -10.66
CA LEU A 168 -8.42 -7.11 -9.92
C LEU A 168 -7.86 -7.11 -8.49
N ARG A 169 -8.76 -7.13 -7.51
CA ARG A 169 -8.41 -7.34 -6.12
C ARG A 169 -8.11 -8.81 -5.88
N GLN A 170 -6.99 -9.08 -5.24
CA GLN A 170 -6.58 -10.43 -4.88
C GLN A 170 -6.33 -10.52 -3.37
N THR A 171 -6.88 -11.54 -2.73
CA THR A 171 -6.58 -11.84 -1.31
C THR A 171 -5.70 -13.08 -1.26
N GLU A 172 -4.54 -12.94 -0.63
CA GLU A 172 -3.53 -14.00 -0.54
C GLU A 172 -3.31 -14.38 0.92
N LYS A 173 -2.98 -15.65 1.13
CA LYS A 173 -2.56 -16.16 2.45
C LYS A 173 -1.04 -16.08 2.53
N ASN A 174 -0.54 -15.39 3.55
CA ASN A 174 0.88 -15.23 3.84
C ASN A 174 1.46 -16.50 4.47
N THR A 175 2.79 -16.61 4.49
CA THR A 175 3.52 -17.75 5.07
C THR A 175 3.32 -17.89 6.57
N ASP A 176 3.03 -16.80 7.26
CA ASP A 176 2.68 -16.76 8.69
C ASP A 176 1.21 -17.17 8.98
N GLY A 177 0.42 -17.40 7.93
CA GLY A 177 -0.99 -17.78 8.03
C GLY A 177 -1.97 -16.60 8.09
N THR A 178 -1.49 -15.37 8.08
CA THR A 178 -2.33 -14.16 7.92
C THR A 178 -2.80 -13.99 6.47
N PHE A 179 -3.74 -13.08 6.23
CA PHE A 179 -4.18 -12.76 4.87
C PHE A 179 -3.91 -11.29 4.56
N THR A 180 -3.62 -11.01 3.29
CA THR A 180 -3.44 -9.66 2.77
C THR A 180 -4.25 -9.51 1.50
N THR A 181 -5.08 -8.47 1.43
CA THR A 181 -5.76 -8.07 0.20
C THR A 181 -4.90 -7.05 -0.53
N LYS A 182 -4.75 -7.21 -1.84
CA LYS A 182 -3.92 -6.38 -2.71
C LYS A 182 -4.70 -5.94 -3.94
N ILE A 183 -4.37 -4.76 -4.43
CA ILE A 183 -4.76 -4.26 -5.75
C ILE A 183 -3.49 -3.73 -6.43
N GLN A 184 -3.32 -4.05 -7.70
CA GLN A 184 -2.10 -3.73 -8.43
C GLN A 184 -2.44 -3.08 -9.75
N GLU A 185 -1.71 -2.01 -10.09
CA GLU A 185 -1.82 -1.34 -11.37
C GLU A 185 -0.46 -1.08 -11.98
N THR A 186 -0.36 -1.27 -13.29
CA THR A 186 0.87 -1.00 -14.03
C THR A 186 0.70 0.28 -14.84
N ILE A 187 1.54 1.27 -14.55
CA ILE A 187 1.55 2.56 -15.24
C ILE A 187 2.87 2.76 -15.96
N THR A 188 2.83 3.42 -17.13
CA THR A 188 4.04 3.89 -17.80
C THR A 188 4.27 5.35 -17.42
N LEU A 189 5.40 5.61 -16.78
CA LEU A 189 5.74 6.91 -16.23
C LEU A 189 5.99 7.95 -17.34
N SER A 190 5.58 9.19 -17.06
CA SER A 190 5.81 10.38 -17.89
C SER A 190 6.23 11.55 -17.00
N ASP A 191 6.65 12.67 -17.59
CA ASP A 191 7.01 13.87 -16.83
C ASP A 191 5.84 14.44 -16.01
N THR A 192 4.60 14.22 -16.44
CA THR A 192 3.39 14.67 -15.73
C THR A 192 3.12 13.90 -14.43
N HIS A 193 3.77 12.75 -14.24
CA HIS A 193 3.68 11.98 -13.01
C HIS A 193 4.60 12.48 -11.90
N ASP A 194 5.56 13.37 -12.19
CA ASP A 194 6.39 13.97 -11.13
C ASP A 194 5.55 14.90 -10.24
N GLY A 195 5.59 14.66 -8.94
CA GLY A 195 4.73 15.36 -7.97
C GLY A 195 3.29 14.83 -7.91
N TYR A 196 2.95 13.77 -8.64
CA TYR A 196 1.63 13.15 -8.58
C TYR A 196 1.46 12.33 -7.29
N ASN A 197 0.36 12.53 -6.57
CA ASN A 197 0.06 11.81 -5.33
C ASN A 197 -0.75 10.55 -5.62
N ILE A 198 -0.16 9.38 -5.41
CA ILE A 198 -0.87 8.11 -5.42
C ILE A 198 -1.53 7.94 -4.06
N ARG A 199 -2.84 7.77 -4.04
CA ARG A 199 -3.63 7.52 -2.84
C ARG A 199 -4.25 6.13 -2.90
N CYS A 200 -4.10 5.40 -1.80
CA CYS A 200 -4.83 4.16 -1.58
C CYS A 200 -5.70 4.24 -0.33
N SER A 201 -6.95 3.83 -0.45
CA SER A 201 -7.91 3.73 0.65
C SER A 201 -8.26 2.27 0.90
N ALA A 202 -8.28 1.86 2.17
CA ALA A 202 -8.75 0.56 2.62
C ALA A 202 -10.01 0.75 3.46
N ARG A 203 -11.13 0.23 2.96
CA ARG A 203 -12.43 0.28 3.62
C ARG A 203 -12.80 -1.08 4.18
N TYR A 204 -12.78 -1.19 5.50
CA TYR A 204 -13.09 -2.40 6.22
C TYR A 204 -14.58 -2.47 6.55
N PRO A 205 -15.29 -3.53 6.11
CA PRO A 205 -16.67 -3.77 6.52
C PRO A 205 -16.72 -4.12 8.01
N VAL A 206 -17.53 -3.38 8.77
CA VAL A 206 -17.76 -3.63 10.20
C VAL A 206 -19.25 -3.56 10.51
N ILE A 207 -19.66 -4.13 11.63
CA ILE A 207 -21.03 -3.99 12.11
C ILE A 207 -21.32 -2.52 12.41
N GLY A 208 -22.38 -2.00 11.81
CA GLY A 208 -22.76 -0.59 11.92
C GLY A 208 -22.14 0.34 10.88
N GLY A 209 -21.40 -0.17 9.89
CA GLY A 209 -20.93 0.65 8.77
C GLY A 209 -19.60 0.19 8.19
N ASN A 210 -18.66 1.11 8.03
CA ASN A 210 -17.32 0.83 7.55
C ASN A 210 -16.30 1.68 8.30
N LYS A 211 -15.10 1.15 8.47
CA LYS A 211 -13.94 1.89 8.98
C LYS A 211 -12.92 2.01 7.86
N THR A 212 -12.41 3.22 7.63
CA THR A 212 -11.51 3.52 6.51
C THR A 212 -10.15 3.98 7.01
N ALA A 213 -9.09 3.56 6.32
CA ALA A 213 -7.75 4.11 6.48
C ALA A 213 -7.17 4.41 5.10
N GLU A 214 -6.35 5.45 5.00
CA GLU A 214 -5.76 5.89 3.73
C GLU A 214 -4.26 6.11 3.88
N THR A 215 -3.54 5.91 2.78
CA THR A 215 -2.13 6.27 2.65
C THR A 215 -1.91 6.97 1.32
N GLU A 216 -0.91 7.85 1.29
CA GLU A 216 -0.54 8.61 0.10
C GLU A 216 0.97 8.59 -0.11
N VAL A 217 1.41 8.47 -1.36
CA VAL A 217 2.81 8.53 -1.78
C VAL A 217 2.94 9.46 -2.98
N THR A 218 3.82 10.46 -2.88
CA THR A 218 4.13 11.36 -4.00
C THR A 218 5.19 10.73 -4.89
N LEU A 219 4.90 10.62 -6.18
CA LEU A 219 5.85 10.15 -7.18
C LEU A 219 6.95 11.20 -7.43
N SER A 220 8.18 10.72 -7.51
CA SER A 220 9.35 11.54 -7.85
C SER A 220 9.99 10.97 -9.12
N VAL A 221 9.56 11.46 -10.28
CA VAL A 221 9.95 10.91 -11.59
C VAL A 221 11.04 11.78 -12.21
N SER A 222 12.11 11.15 -12.68
CA SER A 222 13.19 11.84 -13.38
C SER A 222 12.97 11.80 -14.89
N TYR A 223 13.15 12.94 -15.55
CA TYR A 223 12.90 13.15 -16.98
C TYR A 223 13.87 14.17 -17.59
N ALA A 224 14.13 14.01 -18.90
CA ALA A 224 14.88 14.98 -19.69
C ALA A 224 14.06 16.29 -19.83
N PRO A 225 14.68 17.44 -20.21
CA PRO A 225 13.97 18.72 -20.25
C PRO A 225 12.69 18.69 -21.09
N LYS A 226 11.60 19.27 -20.56
CA LYS A 226 10.26 19.34 -21.16
C LYS A 226 9.73 20.77 -21.15
N TYR A 227 8.89 21.07 -22.13
CA TYR A 227 8.27 22.38 -22.32
C TYR A 227 9.29 23.52 -22.40
N THR A 228 10.43 23.25 -23.05
CA THR A 228 11.47 24.25 -23.28
C THR A 228 10.91 25.39 -24.12
N SER A 229 11.02 26.61 -23.61
CA SER A 229 10.46 27.81 -24.20
C SER A 229 11.47 28.95 -24.14
N ALA A 230 11.51 29.72 -25.22
CA ALA A 230 12.31 30.94 -25.31
C ALA A 230 11.37 32.14 -25.35
N SER A 231 11.75 33.20 -24.66
CA SER A 231 11.02 34.46 -24.58
C SER A 231 11.98 35.62 -24.81
N ILE A 232 11.46 36.73 -25.32
CA ILE A 232 12.22 37.92 -25.70
C ILE A 232 11.58 39.14 -25.04
N SER A 233 12.39 39.99 -24.42
CA SER A 233 11.96 41.25 -23.82
C SER A 233 12.93 42.40 -24.14
N PRO A 234 12.47 43.52 -24.72
CA PRO A 234 11.10 43.79 -25.18
C PRO A 234 10.73 42.99 -26.45
N SER A 235 9.45 42.63 -26.61
CA SER A 235 8.94 41.80 -27.72
C SER A 235 8.46 42.60 -28.95
N GLY A 236 8.70 43.92 -28.98
CA GLY A 236 8.24 44.85 -30.03
C GLY A 236 9.39 45.39 -30.90
N LEU A 237 9.10 46.37 -31.75
CA LEU A 237 10.09 47.06 -32.60
C LEU A 237 11.21 47.64 -31.73
N VAL A 238 12.43 47.14 -31.90
CA VAL A 238 13.58 47.59 -31.12
C VAL A 238 14.53 48.44 -31.98
N SER A 239 14.84 49.65 -31.52
CA SER A 239 15.76 50.55 -32.24
C SER A 239 17.21 50.09 -32.12
N ALA A 240 18.05 50.41 -33.11
CA ALA A 240 19.49 50.20 -32.99
C ALA A 240 20.06 50.92 -31.74
N GLY A 241 20.95 50.24 -31.02
CA GLY A 241 21.55 50.68 -29.75
C GLY A 241 20.86 50.14 -28.49
N SER A 242 19.64 49.61 -28.61
CA SER A 242 18.86 49.06 -27.49
C SER A 242 19.34 47.69 -27.04
N TRP A 243 19.00 47.32 -25.80
CA TRP A 243 19.27 46.00 -25.23
C TRP A 243 18.02 45.14 -25.25
N VAL A 244 18.19 43.88 -25.67
CA VAL A 244 17.16 42.85 -25.64
C VAL A 244 17.63 41.69 -24.79
N GLU A 245 16.73 41.23 -23.92
CA GLU A 245 16.94 40.08 -23.06
C GLU A 245 16.15 38.88 -23.59
N LEU A 246 16.84 37.78 -23.85
CA LEU A 246 16.26 36.50 -24.17
C LEU A 246 16.33 35.60 -22.95
N SER A 247 15.20 35.01 -22.56
CA SER A 247 15.10 34.13 -21.40
C SER A 247 14.57 32.76 -21.80
N CYS A 248 15.25 31.72 -21.33
CA CYS A 248 14.90 30.32 -21.57
C CYS A 248 14.29 29.71 -20.31
N SER A 249 13.23 28.93 -20.47
CA SER A 249 12.57 28.21 -19.38
C SER A 249 12.30 26.78 -19.82
N SER A 250 12.51 25.82 -18.92
CA SER A 250 12.24 24.41 -19.18
C SER A 250 12.05 23.67 -17.86
N ARG A 251 11.20 22.64 -17.84
CA ARG A 251 11.01 21.75 -16.68
C ARG A 251 11.92 20.56 -16.83
N ALA A 252 12.65 20.20 -15.78
CA ALA A 252 13.48 19.00 -15.80
C ALA A 252 13.70 18.48 -14.38
N LYS A 253 13.88 17.15 -14.27
CA LYS A 253 14.32 16.51 -13.02
C LYS A 253 15.31 15.40 -13.35
N PRO A 254 16.58 15.47 -12.92
CA PRO A 254 17.19 16.51 -12.10
C PRO A 254 17.26 17.90 -12.78
N PRO A 255 17.60 18.97 -12.03
CA PRO A 255 17.68 20.33 -12.56
C PRO A 255 18.57 20.47 -13.79
N ILE A 256 18.26 21.46 -14.61
CA ILE A 256 18.99 21.79 -15.84
C ILE A 256 20.43 22.18 -15.49
N ARG A 257 21.39 21.64 -16.25
CA ARG A 257 22.82 21.92 -16.10
C ARG A 257 23.28 23.08 -16.99
N SER A 258 22.69 23.19 -18.18
CA SER A 258 23.09 24.16 -19.19
C SER A 258 21.88 24.62 -20.00
N PHE A 259 21.87 25.92 -20.27
CA PHE A 259 21.06 26.52 -21.33
C PHE A 259 22.00 27.06 -22.40
N THR A 260 21.77 26.69 -23.66
CA THR A 260 22.56 27.18 -24.80
C THR A 260 21.67 27.91 -25.78
N TRP A 261 22.05 29.13 -26.14
CA TRP A 261 21.34 29.94 -27.13
C TRP A 261 21.93 29.77 -28.51
N PHE A 262 21.04 29.63 -29.48
CA PHE A 262 21.36 29.53 -30.89
C PHE A 262 20.64 30.62 -31.67
N ARG A 263 21.35 31.19 -32.63
CA ARG A 263 20.82 32.17 -33.58
C ARG A 263 20.77 31.55 -34.97
N ASN A 264 19.69 31.80 -35.69
CA ASN A 264 19.57 31.36 -37.08
C ASN A 264 20.64 32.03 -37.96
N SER A 265 21.22 31.31 -38.92
CA SER A 265 22.16 31.87 -39.89
C SER A 265 22.09 31.20 -41.25
N LYS A 266 22.66 31.87 -42.26
CA LYS A 266 22.73 31.36 -43.64
C LYS A 266 23.44 30.00 -43.73
N HIS A 267 24.30 29.68 -42.76
CA HIS A 267 25.05 28.43 -42.67
C HIS A 267 24.51 27.49 -41.56
N GLY A 268 23.28 27.72 -41.08
CA GLY A 268 22.65 26.96 -40.00
C GLY A 268 22.68 27.69 -38.65
N ALA A 269 22.16 27.03 -37.62
CA ALA A 269 22.10 27.57 -36.27
C ALA A 269 23.50 27.69 -35.66
N VAL A 270 23.84 28.87 -35.14
CA VAL A 270 25.15 29.15 -34.52
C VAL A 270 24.94 29.42 -33.03
N LYS A 271 25.76 28.79 -32.19
CA LYS A 271 25.78 29.04 -30.75
C LYS A 271 26.24 30.48 -30.46
N VAL A 272 25.45 31.23 -29.70
CA VAL A 272 25.71 32.64 -29.39
C VAL A 272 25.92 32.93 -27.91
N ALA A 273 25.34 32.13 -27.02
CA ALA A 273 25.52 32.29 -25.58
C ALA A 273 25.27 31.00 -24.80
N VAL A 274 25.74 30.99 -23.55
CA VAL A 274 25.42 29.97 -22.54
C VAL A 274 24.89 30.69 -21.30
N GLY A 275 23.78 30.21 -20.77
CA GLY A 275 23.08 30.82 -19.65
C GLY A 275 21.57 30.85 -19.88
N GLN A 276 20.81 30.85 -18.78
CA GLN A 276 19.35 30.93 -18.85
C GLN A 276 18.89 32.22 -19.52
N VAL A 277 19.66 33.30 -19.34
CA VAL A 277 19.42 34.62 -19.90
C VAL A 277 20.56 34.99 -20.85
N TYR A 278 20.21 35.46 -22.04
CA TYR A 278 21.14 36.02 -23.02
C TYR A 278 20.75 37.47 -23.33
N ARG A 279 21.68 38.40 -23.09
CA ARG A 279 21.51 39.83 -23.39
C ARG A 279 22.26 40.18 -24.66
N LEU A 280 21.57 40.77 -25.62
CA LEU A 280 22.16 41.26 -26.85
C LEU A 280 21.85 42.74 -27.04
N GLN A 281 22.79 43.45 -27.64
CA GLN A 281 22.58 44.83 -28.07
C GLN A 281 22.25 44.84 -29.56
N MET A 282 21.18 45.54 -29.94
CA MET A 282 20.77 45.65 -31.34
C MET A 282 21.71 46.56 -32.10
N THR A 283 22.59 46.02 -32.93
CA THR A 283 23.58 46.84 -33.65
C THR A 283 23.21 47.04 -35.12
N ASN A 284 22.66 46.02 -35.77
CA ASN A 284 22.30 46.06 -37.20
C ASN A 284 21.02 45.25 -37.48
N MET A 285 20.39 45.46 -38.65
CA MET A 285 19.25 44.64 -39.12
C MET A 285 19.59 43.14 -39.25
N THR A 286 20.88 42.76 -39.25
CA THR A 286 21.30 41.35 -39.22
C THR A 286 21.02 40.66 -37.89
N ASP A 287 20.64 41.39 -36.84
CA ASP A 287 20.26 40.86 -35.52
C ASP A 287 18.76 40.52 -35.44
N LEU A 288 17.94 40.94 -36.42
CA LEU A 288 16.53 40.55 -36.65
C LEU A 288 16.47 39.10 -37.14
N ARG A 289 16.89 38.18 -36.28
CA ARG A 289 16.90 36.75 -36.56
C ARG A 289 16.09 36.00 -35.54
N SER A 290 15.72 34.79 -35.91
CA SER A 290 15.12 33.83 -35.01
C SER A 290 16.18 33.25 -34.06
N TYR A 291 15.83 33.13 -32.80
CA TYR A 291 16.64 32.49 -31.76
C TYR A 291 15.89 31.29 -31.19
N TYR A 292 16.62 30.27 -30.75
CA TYR A 292 16.06 29.24 -29.86
C TYR A 292 17.06 28.94 -28.76
N CYS A 293 16.57 28.36 -27.67
CA CYS A 293 17.42 27.83 -26.62
C CYS A 293 17.32 26.31 -26.56
N GLU A 294 18.42 25.67 -26.19
CA GLU A 294 18.47 24.27 -25.82
C GLU A 294 18.68 24.17 -24.31
N ALA A 295 17.79 23.46 -23.62
CA ALA A 295 17.93 23.09 -22.23
C ALA A 295 18.48 21.67 -22.12
N GLU A 296 19.44 21.44 -21.24
CA GLU A 296 20.10 20.14 -21.07
C GLU A 296 20.22 19.75 -19.59
N ASN A 297 19.88 18.50 -19.27
CA ASN A 297 20.21 17.87 -18.00
C ASN A 297 20.91 16.53 -18.25
N ILE A 298 21.18 15.75 -17.20
CA ILE A 298 21.88 14.46 -17.33
C ILE A 298 21.13 13.39 -18.12
N LEU A 299 19.83 13.57 -18.33
CA LEU A 299 18.96 12.60 -19.00
C LEU A 299 18.75 12.95 -20.47
N GLY A 300 19.07 14.17 -20.89
CA GLY A 300 18.98 14.59 -22.28
C GLY A 300 18.81 16.08 -22.45
N ARG A 301 18.30 16.47 -23.62
CA ARG A 301 18.17 17.84 -24.08
C ARG A 301 16.87 18.07 -24.83
N GLN A 302 16.37 19.29 -24.78
CA GLN A 302 15.23 19.74 -25.58
C GLN A 302 15.44 21.16 -26.05
N THR A 303 15.08 21.42 -27.30
CA THR A 303 15.09 22.76 -27.89
C THR A 303 13.74 23.43 -27.76
N SER A 304 13.74 24.75 -27.57
CA SER A 304 12.54 25.56 -27.72
C SER A 304 12.13 25.67 -29.19
N LYS A 305 10.89 26.13 -29.42
CA LYS A 305 10.55 26.73 -30.71
C LYS A 305 11.39 28.00 -30.94
N TRP A 306 11.50 28.38 -32.20
CA TRP A 306 12.09 29.66 -32.59
C TRP A 306 11.27 30.82 -32.03
N CYS A 307 11.97 31.84 -31.54
CA CYS A 307 11.42 33.12 -31.13
C CYS A 307 12.04 34.21 -32.02
N ASP A 308 11.19 35.04 -32.62
CA ASP A 308 11.61 36.04 -33.59
C ASP A 308 11.74 37.40 -32.94
N LEU A 309 12.85 38.07 -33.26
CA LEU A 309 13.03 39.49 -33.01
C LEU A 309 12.38 40.29 -34.15
N LYS A 310 11.44 41.18 -33.82
CA LYS A 310 10.67 41.99 -34.76
C LYS A 310 11.17 43.43 -34.83
#